data_AF-A0A7K0LXI9-F1
#
_entry.id   AF-A0A7K0LXI9-F1
#
_cell.length_a   1.000
_cell.length_b   1.000
_cell.length_c   1.000
_cell.angle_alpha   90.00
_cell.angle_beta   90.00
_cell.angle_gamma   90.00
#
_symmetry.space_group_name_H-M   'P 1'
#
loop_
_entity.id
_entity.type
_entity.pdbx_description
1 polymer ?
#
loop_
_entity_poly.entity_id
_entity_poly.type
_entity_poly.pdbx_seq_one_letter_code
_entity_poly.pdbx_strand_id
1 'polypeptide(L)'
;MRKLIAGVLASLIIGSTISSGVAEAHQPLVLLDSDTSAANGPLIVDGTLSFAVRAAFTKAGQKKAFRAQFNKGDALTVQYLIVDKKPENTLRNNSLPTLVITDPAGSKVTMKFSERTKFYEPYSKVNYLYLGRYSSEAQSGKYSFVISSKGRAAITIGVGEKEGVVGEVVRGVKEATKPIASSTPTATPKAESAGYTMEKVKANNSAASCWSVIRGNVYDLTKWIGAHPGGSGAIRGLCGTDGSAEFAAKHQGQSNPESRLNSYLLGPLAK
;
A
#
# COMPACT_ATOMS: atom_id res chain seq x y z
N MET A 1 -25.57 -66.20 -7.09
CA MET A 1 -24.22 -65.93 -6.57
C MET A 1 -24.20 -64.55 -5.93
N ARG A 2 -23.85 -64.47 -4.62
CA ARG A 2 -23.13 -63.38 -3.92
C ARG A 2 -23.62 -61.93 -4.14
N LYS A 3 -24.00 -61.09 -3.15
CA LYS A 3 -23.86 -61.07 -1.69
C LYS A 3 -24.85 -60.03 -1.11
N LEU A 4 -25.33 -60.31 0.10
CA LEU A 4 -25.94 -59.38 1.07
C LEU A 4 -24.91 -58.33 1.58
N ILE A 5 -25.37 -57.17 2.07
CA ILE A 5 -25.39 -56.76 3.49
C ILE A 5 -25.57 -55.22 3.61
N ALA A 6 -26.44 -54.87 4.55
CA ALA A 6 -26.84 -53.54 5.03
C ALA A 6 -25.71 -52.70 5.67
N GLY A 7 -25.95 -51.39 5.81
CA GLY A 7 -25.03 -50.50 6.53
C GLY A 7 -25.58 -49.10 6.75
N VAL A 8 -26.21 -48.94 7.92
CA VAL A 8 -26.73 -47.75 8.62
C VAL A 8 -25.72 -46.57 8.67
N LEU A 9 -26.21 -45.31 8.69
CA LEU A 9 -26.05 -44.31 9.78
C LEU A 9 -26.02 -42.86 9.24
N ALA A 10 -27.03 -42.08 9.61
CA ALA A 10 -27.02 -40.63 9.52
C ALA A 10 -26.02 -40.05 10.53
N SER A 11 -25.26 -39.02 10.15
CA SER A 11 -24.69 -38.05 11.09
C SER A 11 -24.27 -36.77 10.37
N LEU A 12 -24.85 -35.66 10.83
CA LEU A 12 -24.38 -34.30 10.61
C LEU A 12 -22.90 -34.21 10.97
N ILE A 13 -22.11 -33.56 10.11
CA ILE A 13 -20.94 -32.78 10.55
C ILE A 13 -21.08 -31.38 9.96
N ILE A 14 -21.63 -30.50 10.80
CA ILE A 14 -21.35 -29.07 10.78
C ILE A 14 -19.86 -28.93 11.09
N GLY A 15 -19.09 -28.19 10.29
CA GLY A 15 -17.73 -27.88 10.68
C GLY A 15 -16.84 -27.37 9.56
N SER A 16 -16.68 -26.06 9.53
CA SER A 16 -15.43 -25.41 9.13
C SER A 16 -15.18 -25.33 7.62
N THR A 17 -15.92 -24.44 6.95
CA THR A 17 -15.26 -23.65 5.90
C THR A 17 -14.19 -22.84 6.61
N ILE A 18 -12.95 -23.31 6.53
CA ILE A 18 -11.76 -22.54 6.89
C ILE A 18 -11.78 -21.35 5.93
N SER A 19 -12.45 -20.27 6.34
CA SER A 19 -12.26 -18.96 5.74
C SER A 19 -10.83 -18.59 6.08
N SER A 20 -9.93 -18.80 5.14
CA SER A 20 -8.56 -18.33 5.19
C SER A 20 -8.64 -16.80 5.18
N GLY A 21 -8.84 -16.24 6.38
CA GLY A 21 -8.54 -14.85 6.69
C GLY A 21 -7.06 -14.66 6.41
N VAL A 22 -6.75 -14.25 5.18
CA VAL A 22 -5.40 -13.99 4.76
C VAL A 22 -4.97 -12.70 5.44
N ALA A 23 -4.18 -12.85 6.50
CA ALA A 23 -3.32 -11.80 7.00
C ALA A 23 -2.48 -11.32 5.80
N GLU A 24 -2.59 -10.05 5.44
CA GLU A 24 -1.70 -9.46 4.43
C GLU A 24 -0.29 -9.46 5.03
N ALA A 25 0.56 -10.41 4.60
CA ALA A 25 1.91 -10.57 5.10
C ALA A 25 2.80 -9.35 4.81
N HIS A 26 2.55 -8.65 3.69
CA HIS A 26 3.31 -7.47 3.29
C HIS A 26 2.37 -6.34 2.87
N GLN A 27 2.45 -5.18 3.50
CA GLN A 27 1.70 -4.00 3.08
C GLN A 27 2.23 -3.46 1.74
N PRO A 28 1.41 -3.34 0.68
CA PRO A 28 1.88 -2.85 -0.60
C PRO A 28 2.16 -1.34 -0.57
N LEU A 29 3.29 -0.92 -1.16
CA LEU A 29 3.64 0.48 -1.37
C LEU A 29 4.15 0.72 -2.80
N VAL A 30 3.37 1.39 -3.65
CA VAL A 30 3.76 1.64 -5.05
C VAL A 30 4.51 2.97 -5.18
N LEU A 31 5.70 2.98 -5.76
CA LEU A 31 6.46 4.20 -6.04
C LEU A 31 5.99 4.90 -7.32
N LEU A 32 5.64 6.18 -7.20
CA LEU A 32 5.14 7.03 -8.28
C LEU A 32 6.30 7.59 -9.11
N ASP A 33 6.00 8.11 -10.30
CA ASP A 33 7.00 8.75 -11.17
C ASP A 33 7.53 10.07 -10.58
N SER A 34 6.79 10.66 -9.63
CA SER A 34 7.22 11.80 -8.83
C SER A 34 8.27 11.47 -7.76
N ASP A 35 8.39 10.19 -7.36
CA ASP A 35 9.19 9.75 -6.22
C ASP A 35 10.69 9.64 -6.61
N THR A 36 11.22 10.63 -7.33
CA THR A 36 12.52 10.58 -8.03
C THR A 36 13.75 10.68 -7.11
N SER A 37 13.54 11.07 -5.85
CA SER A 37 14.57 11.24 -4.83
C SER A 37 14.01 10.83 -3.46
N ALA A 38 14.88 10.56 -2.49
CA ALA A 38 14.44 10.18 -1.15
C ALA A 38 13.53 11.24 -0.51
N ALA A 39 13.82 12.53 -0.75
CA ALA A 39 13.01 13.64 -0.26
C ALA A 39 11.62 13.69 -0.88
N ASN A 40 11.51 13.36 -2.18
CA ASN A 40 10.25 13.32 -2.92
C ASN A 40 9.47 12.01 -2.70
N GLY A 41 10.15 10.95 -2.27
CA GLY A 41 9.57 9.64 -2.05
C GLY A 41 8.81 9.51 -0.73
N PRO A 42 7.92 8.50 -0.64
CA PRO A 42 7.19 8.19 0.58
C PRO A 42 8.14 7.86 1.73
N LEU A 43 7.72 8.17 2.95
CA LEU A 43 8.33 7.70 4.18
C LEU A 43 7.45 6.59 4.78
N ILE A 44 8.02 5.40 4.93
CA ILE A 44 7.51 4.37 5.83
C ILE A 44 7.87 4.80 7.26
N VAL A 45 6.87 5.06 8.10
CA VAL A 45 7.07 5.63 9.44
C VAL A 45 7.65 4.61 10.43
N ASP A 46 7.39 3.32 10.20
CA ASP A 46 7.97 2.20 10.95
C ASP A 46 8.55 1.19 9.94
N GLY A 47 9.87 1.23 9.77
CA GLY A 47 10.61 0.38 8.84
C GLY A 47 10.71 -1.08 9.27
N THR A 48 10.30 -1.42 10.48
CA THR A 48 10.25 -2.82 10.95
C THR A 48 9.04 -3.57 10.39
N LEU A 49 7.99 -2.83 10.01
CA LEU A 49 6.79 -3.38 9.42
C LEU A 49 7.04 -3.85 8.00
N SER A 50 6.39 -4.95 7.67
CA SER A 50 6.54 -5.66 6.42
C SER A 50 5.88 -4.90 5.26
N PHE A 51 6.69 -4.31 4.38
CA PHE A 51 6.24 -3.60 3.17
C PHE A 51 6.75 -4.26 1.90
N ALA A 52 5.86 -4.40 0.90
CA ALA A 52 6.21 -4.73 -0.48
C ALA A 52 6.25 -3.46 -1.33
N VAL A 53 7.43 -2.84 -1.42
CA VAL A 53 7.64 -1.60 -2.16
C VAL A 53 7.82 -1.88 -3.66
N ARG A 54 6.83 -1.52 -4.47
CA ARG A 54 6.79 -1.82 -5.92
C ARG A 54 7.30 -0.63 -6.74
N ALA A 55 8.22 -0.88 -7.66
CA ALA A 55 8.78 0.14 -8.54
C ALA A 55 8.81 -0.34 -10.00
N ALA A 56 8.28 0.47 -10.91
CA ALA A 56 8.26 0.19 -12.35
C ALA A 56 9.01 1.29 -13.13
N PHE A 57 9.77 0.89 -14.15
CA PHE A 57 10.60 1.77 -14.94
C PHE A 57 10.36 1.54 -16.43
N THR A 58 10.28 2.62 -17.19
CA THR A 58 10.02 2.61 -18.64
C THR A 58 11.27 2.87 -19.49
N LYS A 59 12.36 3.35 -18.88
CA LYS A 59 13.66 3.61 -19.54
C LYS A 59 14.83 3.60 -18.56
N ALA A 60 16.03 3.44 -19.11
CA ALA A 60 17.29 3.60 -18.38
C ALA A 60 17.42 5.03 -17.79
N GLY A 61 18.10 5.14 -16.65
CA GLY A 61 18.35 6.42 -15.98
C GLY A 61 17.21 6.93 -15.11
N GLN A 62 16.00 6.36 -15.21
CA GLN A 62 14.92 6.69 -14.27
C GLN A 62 15.28 6.29 -12.84
N LYS A 63 14.93 7.15 -11.89
CA LYS A 63 15.11 6.91 -10.47
C LYS A 63 13.76 6.90 -9.76
N LYS A 64 13.64 6.02 -8.78
CA LYS A 64 12.57 6.03 -7.78
C LYS A 64 13.20 5.82 -6.42
N ALA A 65 12.62 6.41 -5.39
CA ALA A 65 13.17 6.38 -4.07
C ALA A 65 12.09 6.46 -3.01
N PHE A 66 12.43 6.02 -1.81
CA PHE A 66 11.61 6.13 -0.62
C PHE A 66 12.51 6.22 0.61
N ARG A 67 11.88 6.41 1.76
CA ARG A 67 12.53 6.40 3.08
C ARG A 67 11.83 5.40 3.99
N ALA A 68 12.57 4.87 4.95
CA ALA A 68 12.00 4.14 6.08
C ALA A 68 12.71 4.59 7.36
N GLN A 69 11.92 4.80 8.41
CA GLN A 69 12.41 5.19 9.73
C GLN A 69 12.64 3.93 10.58
N PHE A 70 13.79 3.88 11.25
CA PHE A 70 14.12 2.85 12.21
C PHE A 70 14.56 3.48 13.54
N ASN A 71 14.45 2.73 14.62
CA ASN A 71 15.10 3.01 15.89
C ASN A 71 16.43 2.26 15.98
N LYS A 72 17.25 2.66 16.95
CA LYS A 72 18.51 1.95 17.21
C LYS A 72 18.21 0.53 17.70
N GLY A 73 18.86 -0.47 17.10
CA GLY A 73 18.68 -1.88 17.47
C GLY A 73 17.59 -2.59 16.67
N ASP A 74 16.81 -1.86 15.87
CA ASP A 74 15.85 -2.48 14.96
C ASP A 74 16.57 -3.31 13.89
N ALA A 75 15.91 -4.34 13.37
CA ALA A 75 16.41 -5.08 12.22
C ALA A 75 16.13 -4.29 10.93
N LEU A 76 17.18 -3.84 10.24
CA LEU A 76 17.08 -3.35 8.87
C LEU A 76 17.12 -4.54 7.92
N THR A 77 15.95 -5.03 7.53
CA THR A 77 15.81 -6.17 6.62
C THR A 77 15.30 -5.71 5.27
N VAL A 78 16.01 -6.10 4.21
CA VAL A 78 15.72 -5.66 2.84
C VAL A 78 15.85 -6.84 1.89
N GLN A 79 14.84 -7.05 1.07
CA GLN A 79 14.80 -8.12 0.08
C GLN A 79 14.57 -7.53 -1.30
N TYR A 80 15.29 -8.03 -2.32
CA TYR A 80 15.09 -7.62 -3.70
C TYR A 80 14.45 -8.75 -4.49
N LEU A 81 13.27 -8.49 -5.05
CA LEU A 81 12.50 -9.46 -5.80
C LEU A 81 12.11 -8.92 -7.19
N ILE A 82 11.90 -9.85 -8.11
CA ILE A 82 11.23 -9.63 -9.39
C ILE A 82 10.15 -10.68 -9.58
N VAL A 83 9.12 -10.37 -10.37
CA VAL A 83 8.11 -11.37 -10.73
C VAL A 83 8.76 -12.44 -11.62
N ASP A 84 8.49 -13.72 -11.36
CA ASP A 84 8.92 -14.83 -12.19
C ASP A 84 8.03 -14.95 -13.45
N LYS A 85 8.05 -13.89 -14.27
CA LYS A 85 7.34 -13.80 -15.55
C LYS A 85 8.13 -12.89 -16.50
N LYS A 86 7.97 -13.10 -17.81
CA LYS A 86 8.52 -12.19 -18.82
C LYS A 86 7.84 -10.81 -18.74
N PRO A 87 8.59 -9.70 -18.96
CA PRO A 87 10.03 -9.68 -19.28
C PRO A 87 10.95 -9.79 -18.05
N GLU A 88 10.46 -9.56 -16.83
CA GLU A 88 11.26 -9.41 -15.62
C GLU A 88 12.23 -10.58 -15.37
N ASN A 89 11.74 -11.82 -15.43
CA ASN A 89 12.54 -13.00 -15.10
C ASN A 89 13.69 -13.28 -16.08
N THR A 90 13.69 -12.63 -17.24
CA THR A 90 14.76 -12.73 -18.24
C THR A 90 15.87 -11.70 -18.07
N LEU A 91 15.66 -10.67 -17.24
CA LEU A 91 16.65 -9.63 -17.00
C LEU A 91 17.89 -10.21 -16.33
N ARG A 92 19.08 -9.95 -16.90
CA ARG A 92 20.38 -10.33 -16.31
C ARG A 92 20.71 -9.40 -15.14
N ASN A 93 21.59 -9.84 -14.23
CA ASN A 93 21.94 -9.06 -13.03
C ASN A 93 22.45 -7.65 -13.35
N ASN A 94 23.23 -7.48 -14.42
CA ASN A 94 23.73 -6.17 -14.86
C ASN A 94 22.67 -5.27 -15.53
N SER A 95 21.51 -5.83 -15.87
CA SER A 95 20.39 -5.14 -16.52
C SER A 95 19.27 -4.76 -15.54
N LEU A 96 19.36 -5.22 -14.28
CA LEU A 96 18.40 -4.89 -13.24
C LEU A 96 18.64 -3.49 -12.66
N PRO A 97 17.58 -2.81 -12.17
CA PRO A 97 17.74 -1.58 -11.40
C PRO A 97 18.62 -1.79 -10.16
N THR A 98 19.57 -0.89 -9.91
CA THR A 98 20.42 -0.93 -8.71
C THR A 98 19.68 -0.31 -7.53
N LEU A 99 19.73 -0.94 -6.36
CA LEU A 99 19.25 -0.36 -5.10
C LEU A 99 20.45 0.08 -4.25
N VAL A 100 20.46 1.36 -3.87
CA VAL A 100 21.41 1.93 -2.89
C VAL A 100 20.64 2.31 -1.64
N ILE A 101 21.10 1.80 -0.50
CA ILE A 101 20.59 2.14 0.83
C ILE A 101 21.60 3.08 1.47
N THR A 102 21.15 4.24 1.94
CA THR A 102 22.00 5.20 2.68
C THR A 102 21.47 5.31 4.10
N ASP A 103 22.35 5.12 5.07
CA ASP A 103 22.03 5.26 6.50
C ASP A 103 21.89 6.73 6.91
N PRO A 104 21.39 7.01 8.13
CA PRO A 104 21.27 8.38 8.65
C PRO A 104 22.59 9.15 8.78
N ALA A 105 23.72 8.43 8.88
CA ALA A 105 25.07 9.02 8.95
C ALA A 105 25.66 9.33 7.55
N GLY A 106 25.01 8.87 6.47
CA GLY A 106 25.43 9.06 5.08
C GLY A 106 26.21 7.89 4.47
N SER A 107 26.47 6.82 5.22
CA SER A 107 27.14 5.61 4.72
C SER A 107 26.23 4.89 3.73
N LYS A 108 26.81 4.30 2.68
CA LYS A 108 26.06 3.68 1.58
C LYS A 108 26.38 2.20 1.45
N VAL A 109 25.35 1.41 1.24
CA VAL A 109 25.45 0.02 0.77
C VAL A 109 24.67 -0.15 -0.53
N THR A 110 25.27 -0.83 -1.49
CA THR A 110 24.58 -1.21 -2.73
C THR A 110 24.13 -2.67 -2.61
N MET A 111 22.86 -2.93 -2.89
CA MET A 111 22.32 -4.30 -2.90
C MET A 111 23.10 -5.17 -3.87
N LYS A 112 23.59 -6.31 -3.38
CA LYS A 112 24.27 -7.32 -4.20
C LYS A 112 23.26 -8.35 -4.68
N PHE A 113 23.35 -8.74 -5.95
CA PHE A 113 22.56 -9.85 -6.49
C PHE A 113 23.38 -11.13 -6.44
N SER A 114 23.09 -11.98 -5.46
CA SER A 114 23.83 -13.21 -5.17
C SER A 114 22.99 -14.48 -5.36
N GLU A 115 21.69 -14.33 -5.66
CA GLU A 115 20.77 -15.47 -5.80
C GLU A 115 19.77 -15.27 -6.95
N ARG A 116 19.04 -16.35 -7.28
CA ARG A 116 17.84 -16.39 -8.12
C ARG A 116 16.92 -17.50 -7.64
N THR A 117 16.40 -17.32 -6.43
CA THR A 117 15.62 -18.34 -5.73
C THR A 117 14.14 -18.15 -5.97
N LYS A 118 13.43 -19.20 -6.40
CA LYS A 118 11.98 -19.15 -6.60
C LYS A 118 11.25 -18.98 -5.28
N PHE A 119 10.23 -18.13 -5.28
CA PHE A 119 9.35 -17.90 -4.15
C PHE A 119 7.92 -17.76 -4.63
N TYR A 120 7.04 -18.64 -4.18
CA TYR A 120 5.61 -18.47 -4.37
C TYR A 120 5.06 -17.68 -3.19
N GLU A 121 4.56 -16.49 -3.45
CA GLU A 121 3.89 -15.69 -2.44
C GLU A 121 2.41 -16.15 -2.40
N PRO A 122 1.94 -16.74 -1.29
CA PRO A 122 0.66 -17.45 -1.24
C PRO A 122 -0.57 -16.52 -1.21
N TYR A 123 -0.38 -15.26 -0.85
CA TYR A 123 -1.46 -14.29 -0.62
C TYR A 123 -1.90 -13.63 -1.93
N SER A 124 -0.97 -12.97 -2.59
CA SER A 124 -1.07 -12.44 -3.95
C SER A 124 -1.07 -13.51 -5.04
N LYS A 125 -0.66 -14.76 -4.71
CA LYS A 125 -0.51 -15.88 -5.67
C LYS A 125 0.46 -15.56 -6.80
N VAL A 126 1.49 -14.77 -6.49
CA VAL A 126 2.51 -14.35 -7.46
C VAL A 126 3.78 -15.16 -7.22
N ASN A 127 4.35 -15.70 -8.31
CA ASN A 127 5.69 -16.26 -8.27
C ASN A 127 6.70 -15.13 -8.42
N TYR A 128 7.68 -15.09 -7.52
CA TYR A 128 8.80 -14.18 -7.53
C TYR A 128 10.13 -14.94 -7.63
N LEU A 129 11.17 -14.21 -8.01
CA LEU A 129 12.56 -14.60 -7.81
C LEU A 129 13.17 -13.66 -6.77
N TYR A 130 13.68 -14.20 -5.68
CA TYR A 130 14.63 -13.50 -4.81
C TYR A 130 15.95 -13.34 -5.54
N LEU A 131 16.50 -12.13 -5.52
CA LEU A 131 17.76 -11.80 -6.18
C LEU A 131 18.86 -11.42 -5.18
N GLY A 132 18.48 -10.88 -4.03
CA GLY A 132 19.40 -10.50 -2.98
C GLY A 132 18.64 -10.17 -1.70
N ARG A 133 19.33 -10.35 -0.57
CA ARG A 133 18.85 -10.08 0.78
C ARG A 133 19.94 -9.34 1.53
N TYR A 134 19.52 -8.37 2.32
CA TYR A 134 20.39 -7.57 3.17
C TYR A 134 19.76 -7.50 4.55
N SER A 135 20.59 -7.68 5.58
CA SER A 135 20.19 -7.53 6.97
C SER A 135 21.33 -6.88 7.75
N SER A 136 20.99 -5.95 8.62
CA SER A 136 21.89 -5.36 9.60
C SER A 136 21.11 -4.84 10.79
N GLU A 137 21.81 -4.52 11.88
CA GLU A 137 21.23 -3.69 12.94
C GLU A 137 21.12 -2.24 12.45
N ALA A 138 19.97 -1.62 12.66
CA ALA A 138 19.72 -0.24 12.28
C ALA A 138 20.24 0.74 13.35
N GLN A 139 20.88 1.81 12.89
CA GLN A 139 20.97 3.07 13.64
C GLN A 139 19.61 3.78 13.66
N SER A 140 19.34 4.58 14.69
CA SER A 140 18.14 5.41 14.73
C SER A 140 18.17 6.47 13.63
N GLY A 141 17.08 6.59 12.86
CA GLY A 141 16.91 7.61 11.85
C GLY A 141 16.24 7.13 10.57
N LYS A 142 16.19 8.03 9.58
CA LYS A 142 15.60 7.77 8.26
C LYS A 142 16.66 7.24 7.31
N TYR A 143 16.49 6.02 6.86
CA TYR A 143 17.26 5.46 5.77
C TYR A 143 16.65 5.93 4.45
N SER A 144 17.50 6.14 3.45
CA SER A 144 17.04 6.39 2.08
C SER A 144 17.35 5.21 1.19
N PHE A 145 16.38 4.89 0.33
CA PHE A 145 16.44 3.79 -0.60
C PHE A 145 16.29 4.37 -1.99
N VAL A 146 17.35 4.32 -2.80
CA VAL A 146 17.36 4.89 -4.15
C VAL A 146 17.54 3.78 -5.17
N ILE A 147 16.54 3.63 -6.03
CA ILE A 147 16.52 2.66 -7.11
C ILE A 147 16.82 3.39 -8.42
N SER A 148 17.85 2.96 -9.14
CA SER A 148 18.23 3.53 -10.43
C SER A 148 18.13 2.50 -11.54
N SER A 149 17.27 2.76 -12.52
CA SER A 149 17.01 1.81 -13.60
C SER A 149 18.11 1.76 -14.65
N LYS A 150 18.36 0.55 -15.16
CA LYS A 150 19.23 0.29 -16.32
C LYS A 150 18.43 0.08 -17.62
N GLY A 151 17.11 0.09 -17.56
CA GLY A 151 16.24 -0.18 -18.71
C GLY A 151 14.75 -0.19 -18.34
N ARG A 152 13.95 -0.98 -19.04
CA ARG A 152 12.58 -1.31 -18.63
C ARG A 152 12.63 -2.43 -17.60
N ALA A 153 11.99 -2.25 -16.46
CA ALA A 153 11.92 -3.26 -15.41
C ALA A 153 10.80 -2.95 -14.42
N ALA A 154 10.21 -3.98 -13.83
CA ALA A 154 9.40 -3.88 -12.62
C ALA A 154 10.03 -4.73 -11.51
N ILE A 155 10.13 -4.17 -10.31
CA ILE A 155 10.78 -4.80 -9.16
C ILE A 155 9.93 -4.63 -7.89
N THR A 156 10.18 -5.48 -6.91
CA THR A 156 9.64 -5.37 -5.55
C THR A 156 10.79 -5.34 -4.56
N ILE A 157 10.81 -4.34 -3.69
CA ILE A 157 11.71 -4.27 -2.53
C ILE A 157 10.90 -4.61 -1.29
N GLY A 158 11.22 -5.72 -0.65
CA GLY A 158 10.72 -6.04 0.70
C GLY A 158 11.48 -5.21 1.73
N VAL A 159 10.78 -4.59 2.66
CA VAL A 159 11.35 -3.86 3.82
C VAL A 159 10.64 -4.33 5.08
N GLY A 160 11.38 -4.59 6.14
CA GLY A 160 10.83 -5.03 7.41
C GLY A 160 10.32 -6.48 7.35
N GLU A 161 9.95 -7.00 8.52
CA GLU A 161 9.53 -8.41 8.70
C GLU A 161 8.26 -8.54 9.57
N LYS A 162 7.86 -7.48 10.28
CA LYS A 162 6.70 -7.53 11.17
C LYS A 162 5.41 -7.40 10.37
N GLU A 163 4.68 -8.49 10.27
CA GLU A 163 3.40 -8.58 9.58
C GLU A 163 2.22 -8.32 10.52
N GLY A 164 0.99 -8.25 9.97
CA GLY A 164 -0.25 -8.19 10.76
C GLY A 164 -0.58 -6.82 11.36
N VAL A 165 0.25 -5.80 11.12
CA VAL A 165 0.00 -4.40 11.51
C VAL A 165 0.12 -3.52 10.27
N VAL A 166 -0.87 -2.66 10.05
CA VAL A 166 -0.82 -1.67 8.97
C VAL A 166 0.08 -0.52 9.41
N GLY A 167 1.17 -0.32 8.67
CA GLY A 167 2.11 0.76 8.84
C GLY A 167 1.68 2.06 8.17
N GLU A 168 2.03 3.17 8.81
CA GLU A 168 1.80 4.51 8.26
C GLU A 168 2.82 4.82 7.14
N VAL A 169 2.31 5.44 6.07
CA VAL A 169 3.13 5.95 4.97
C VAL A 169 2.81 7.42 4.74
N VAL A 170 3.84 8.27 4.89
CA VAL A 170 3.72 9.71 4.66
C VAL A 170 4.27 10.06 3.28
N ARG A 171 3.43 10.66 2.43
CA ARG A 171 3.83 11.24 1.14
C ARG A 171 3.75 12.75 1.24
N GLY A 172 4.86 13.44 1.00
CA GLY A 172 4.92 14.89 1.16
C GLY A 172 5.79 15.54 0.10
N VAL A 173 5.20 16.47 -0.65
CA VAL A 173 5.90 17.43 -1.50
C VAL A 173 6.50 18.51 -0.59
N LYS A 174 7.82 18.72 -0.72
CA LYS A 174 8.61 19.89 -0.33
C LYS A 174 8.62 20.29 1.16
N GLU A 175 9.80 20.12 1.76
CA GLU A 175 10.33 21.03 2.76
C GLU A 175 10.13 22.48 2.30
N ALA A 176 9.49 23.28 3.17
CA ALA A 176 8.93 24.59 2.85
C ALA A 176 9.98 25.57 2.31
N THR A 177 9.78 26.05 1.08
CA THR A 177 10.34 27.32 0.64
C THR A 177 9.27 28.40 0.80
N LYS A 178 9.65 29.44 1.54
CA LYS A 178 9.00 30.71 1.88
C LYS A 178 7.89 31.19 0.90
N PRO A 179 6.71 31.62 1.39
CA PRO A 179 5.60 32.05 0.53
C PRO A 179 5.80 33.46 -0.05
N ILE A 180 5.57 33.59 -1.36
CA ILE A 180 5.26 34.87 -2.03
C ILE A 180 3.74 35.05 -2.02
N ALA A 181 3.34 36.29 -1.76
CA ALA A 181 2.04 36.73 -1.29
C ALA A 181 0.87 36.62 -2.29
N SER A 182 -0.32 36.71 -1.67
CA SER A 182 -1.64 37.10 -2.21
C SER A 182 -2.39 35.99 -2.96
N SER A 183 -3.59 35.56 -2.55
CA SER A 183 -4.72 36.33 -1.99
C SER A 183 -5.61 35.50 -1.06
N THR A 184 -6.11 36.13 0.00
CA THR A 184 -7.23 35.72 0.88
C THR A 184 -8.04 37.01 1.08
N PRO A 185 -9.39 37.03 1.19
CA PRO A 185 -10.14 36.32 2.23
C PRO A 185 -11.41 35.60 1.71
N THR A 186 -11.86 34.49 2.30
CA THR A 186 -12.69 34.56 3.50
C THR A 186 -12.77 33.21 4.22
N ALA A 187 -12.67 33.34 5.54
CA ALA A 187 -12.66 32.39 6.64
C ALA A 187 -13.30 30.99 6.45
N THR A 188 -12.56 29.98 6.90
CA THR A 188 -13.10 28.91 7.76
C THR A 188 -11.98 28.50 8.73
N PRO A 189 -12.29 28.21 10.01
CA PRO A 189 -11.47 28.59 11.15
C PRO A 189 -10.28 27.66 11.42
N LYS A 190 -9.29 28.24 12.10
CA LYS A 190 -8.39 27.52 13.01
C LYS A 190 -9.18 27.09 14.26
N ALA A 191 -8.81 25.93 14.80
CA ALA A 191 -9.42 25.15 15.90
C ALA A 191 -10.59 24.26 15.40
N GLU A 192 -10.76 23.00 15.78
CA GLU A 192 -10.48 22.38 17.07
C GLU A 192 -10.70 20.85 16.91
N SER A 193 -10.36 20.09 17.95
CA SER A 193 -10.49 18.65 18.12
C SER A 193 -11.94 18.10 18.12
N ALA A 194 -12.77 18.46 17.13
CA ALA A 194 -14.11 17.90 16.95
C ALA A 194 -14.12 17.03 15.69
N GLY A 195 -14.33 15.72 15.86
CA GLY A 195 -14.18 14.69 14.82
C GLY A 195 -15.03 14.86 13.56
N TYR A 196 -15.07 13.83 12.72
CA TYR A 196 -15.85 13.83 11.48
C TYR A 196 -17.32 13.53 11.79
N THR A 197 -18.20 14.53 11.78
CA THR A 197 -19.64 14.35 12.07
C THR A 197 -20.47 14.27 10.78
N MET A 198 -21.71 13.80 10.89
CA MET A 198 -22.63 13.75 9.74
C MET A 198 -22.97 15.13 9.18
N GLU A 199 -22.95 16.19 10.00
CA GLU A 199 -23.12 17.57 9.50
C GLU A 199 -22.01 17.94 8.53
N LYS A 200 -20.76 17.61 8.86
CA LYS A 200 -19.61 17.84 7.97
C LYS A 200 -19.70 16.99 6.71
N VAL A 201 -20.18 15.74 6.81
CA VAL A 201 -20.41 14.89 5.65
C VAL A 201 -21.46 15.54 4.73
N LYS A 202 -22.63 15.92 5.25
CA LYS A 202 -23.70 16.58 4.48
C LYS A 202 -23.28 17.89 3.80
N ALA A 203 -22.33 18.62 4.38
CA ALA A 203 -21.76 19.83 3.78
C ALA A 203 -20.86 19.54 2.55
N ASN A 204 -20.35 18.31 2.43
CA ASN A 204 -19.49 17.86 1.33
C ASN A 204 -20.29 16.94 0.38
N ASN A 205 -21.33 17.50 -0.26
CA ASN A 205 -22.34 16.78 -1.03
C ASN A 205 -22.29 16.99 -2.56
N SER A 206 -21.14 17.40 -3.11
CA SER A 206 -21.01 17.72 -4.54
C SER A 206 -19.86 16.96 -5.19
N ALA A 207 -19.83 16.87 -6.53
CA ALA A 207 -18.73 16.21 -7.23
C ALA A 207 -17.36 16.91 -7.03
N ALA A 208 -17.34 18.19 -6.65
CA ALA A 208 -16.12 18.95 -6.35
C ALA A 208 -15.66 18.80 -4.89
N SER A 209 -16.55 18.37 -4.00
CA SER A 209 -16.26 18.02 -2.61
C SER A 209 -17.27 16.96 -2.16
N CYS A 210 -16.88 15.69 -2.30
CA CYS A 210 -17.77 14.53 -2.16
C CYS A 210 -17.30 13.65 -1.02
N TRP A 211 -17.94 13.75 0.14
CA TRP A 211 -17.71 12.85 1.26
C TRP A 211 -18.84 11.86 1.42
N SER A 212 -18.54 10.65 1.89
CA SER A 212 -19.55 9.66 2.22
C SER A 212 -19.13 8.88 3.46
N VAL A 213 -20.09 8.45 4.26
CA VAL A 213 -19.85 7.43 5.28
C VAL A 213 -19.97 6.06 4.65
N ILE A 214 -19.03 5.18 4.98
CA ILE A 214 -19.10 3.75 4.68
C ILE A 214 -18.66 3.00 5.94
N ARG A 215 -19.58 2.21 6.51
CA ARG A 215 -19.40 1.40 7.72
C ARG A 215 -18.81 2.19 8.90
N GLY A 216 -19.35 3.39 9.13
CA GLY A 216 -18.96 4.25 10.26
C GLY A 216 -17.64 4.99 10.06
N ASN A 217 -17.07 4.98 8.86
CA ASN A 217 -15.89 5.75 8.49
C ASN A 217 -16.24 6.79 7.42
N VAL A 218 -15.63 7.96 7.50
CA VAL A 218 -15.85 9.05 6.55
C VAL A 218 -14.74 9.05 5.50
N TYR A 219 -15.11 9.06 4.23
CA TYR A 219 -14.19 9.06 3.09
C TYR A 219 -14.38 10.31 2.22
N ASP A 220 -13.29 10.91 1.75
CA ASP A 220 -13.28 11.92 0.69
C ASP A 220 -13.14 11.24 -0.69
N LEU A 221 -14.30 10.98 -1.30
CA LEU A 221 -14.41 10.28 -2.57
C LEU A 221 -14.22 11.19 -3.79
N THR A 222 -13.89 12.48 -3.61
CA THR A 222 -13.80 13.47 -4.70
C THR A 222 -12.91 12.98 -5.84
N LYS A 223 -11.75 12.40 -5.52
CA LYS A 223 -10.82 11.83 -6.51
C LYS A 223 -11.19 10.41 -6.96
N TRP A 224 -12.01 9.71 -6.18
CA TRP A 224 -12.47 8.36 -6.50
C TRP A 224 -13.55 8.33 -7.59
N ILE A 225 -14.33 9.41 -7.73
CA ILE A 225 -15.42 9.53 -8.71
C ILE A 225 -14.96 9.09 -10.13
N GLY A 226 -13.80 9.54 -10.59
CA GLY A 226 -13.29 9.24 -11.93
C GLY A 226 -12.60 7.88 -12.07
N ALA A 227 -12.21 7.25 -10.96
CA ALA A 227 -11.44 6.00 -10.94
C ALA A 227 -12.29 4.77 -10.56
N HIS A 228 -13.55 4.99 -10.17
CA HIS A 228 -14.43 3.94 -9.71
C HIS A 228 -14.82 2.95 -10.83
N PRO A 229 -14.53 1.63 -10.69
CA PRO A 229 -14.85 0.64 -11.72
C PRO A 229 -16.35 0.49 -12.04
N GLY A 230 -17.24 0.79 -11.09
CA GLY A 230 -18.68 0.81 -11.29
C GLY A 230 -19.23 2.08 -11.94
N GLY A 231 -18.35 2.99 -12.39
CA GLY A 231 -18.71 4.27 -13.01
C GLY A 231 -18.87 5.42 -12.01
N SER A 232 -18.71 6.64 -12.52
CA SER A 232 -18.70 7.87 -11.72
C SER A 232 -20.07 8.23 -11.14
N GLY A 233 -21.17 7.89 -11.83
CA GLY A 233 -22.53 8.13 -11.37
C GLY A 233 -22.86 7.43 -10.06
N ALA A 234 -22.29 6.24 -9.84
CA ALA A 234 -22.48 5.47 -8.60
C ALA A 234 -21.89 6.18 -7.37
N ILE A 235 -20.80 6.94 -7.54
CA ILE A 235 -20.17 7.69 -6.43
C ILE A 235 -20.85 9.04 -6.24
N ARG A 236 -21.25 9.72 -7.32
CA ARG A 236 -21.93 11.03 -7.23
C ARG A 236 -23.23 10.96 -6.42
N GLY A 237 -23.93 9.82 -6.47
CA GLY A 237 -25.14 9.59 -5.67
C GLY A 237 -24.90 9.40 -4.17
N LEU A 238 -23.64 9.25 -3.73
CA LEU A 238 -23.27 9.04 -2.32
C LEU A 238 -22.68 10.29 -1.66
N CYS A 239 -22.48 11.38 -2.41
CA CYS A 239 -21.90 12.59 -1.86
C CYS A 239 -22.85 13.19 -0.80
N GLY A 240 -22.34 13.39 0.40
CA GLY A 240 -23.04 13.96 1.53
C GLY A 240 -23.91 12.99 2.33
N THR A 241 -23.84 11.68 2.07
CA THR A 241 -24.72 10.68 2.70
C THR A 241 -23.95 9.61 3.45
N ASP A 242 -24.68 8.79 4.22
CA ASP A 242 -24.19 7.47 4.63
C ASP A 242 -24.54 6.47 3.53
N GLY A 243 -23.52 6.07 2.77
CA GLY A 243 -23.64 5.15 1.65
C GLY A 243 -23.41 3.69 2.03
N SER A 244 -23.41 3.35 3.32
CA SER A 244 -23.06 2.00 3.79
C SER A 244 -23.98 0.92 3.20
N ALA A 245 -25.28 1.19 3.07
CA ALA A 245 -26.26 0.24 2.56
C ALA A 245 -26.08 0.01 1.05
N GLU A 246 -25.94 1.08 0.28
CA GLU A 246 -25.70 1.06 -1.16
C GLU A 246 -24.35 0.41 -1.48
N PHE A 247 -23.32 0.75 -0.71
CA PHE A 247 -22.00 0.15 -0.81
C PHE A 247 -22.07 -1.36 -0.58
N ALA A 248 -22.74 -1.80 0.50
CA ALA A 248 -22.94 -3.21 0.77
C ALA A 248 -23.71 -3.90 -0.36
N ALA A 249 -24.84 -3.34 -0.80
CA ALA A 249 -25.68 -3.92 -1.86
C ALA A 249 -24.94 -4.14 -3.18
N LYS A 250 -24.05 -3.22 -3.57
CA LYS A 250 -23.32 -3.28 -4.84
C LYS A 250 -22.05 -4.12 -4.80
N HIS A 251 -21.48 -4.33 -3.62
CA HIS A 251 -20.24 -5.06 -3.45
C HIS A 251 -20.41 -6.36 -2.64
N GLN A 252 -21.65 -6.82 -2.48
CA GLN A 252 -21.97 -8.15 -1.98
C GLN A 252 -21.20 -9.21 -2.79
N GLY A 253 -20.42 -10.04 -2.09
CA GLY A 253 -19.59 -11.09 -2.71
C GLY A 253 -18.18 -10.64 -3.11
N GLN A 254 -17.84 -9.35 -3.03
CA GLN A 254 -16.45 -8.91 -3.12
C GLN A 254 -15.78 -9.04 -1.75
N SER A 255 -14.59 -9.62 -1.70
CA SER A 255 -13.88 -9.91 -0.45
C SER A 255 -13.43 -8.66 0.30
N ASN A 256 -13.01 -7.60 -0.42
CA ASN A 256 -12.60 -6.34 0.21
C ASN A 256 -12.75 -5.11 -0.72
N PRO A 257 -13.98 -4.76 -1.12
CA PRO A 257 -14.23 -3.59 -1.97
C PRO A 257 -13.77 -2.27 -1.32
N GLU A 258 -13.78 -2.20 0.01
CA GLU A 258 -13.39 -1.03 0.81
C GLU A 258 -11.89 -0.74 0.75
N SER A 259 -11.04 -1.75 0.46
CA SER A 259 -9.58 -1.54 0.33
C SER A 259 -9.19 -0.45 -0.68
N ARG A 260 -9.98 -0.31 -1.75
CA ARG A 260 -9.79 0.73 -2.77
C ARG A 260 -10.10 2.13 -2.24
N LEU A 261 -10.81 2.21 -1.12
CA LEU A 261 -11.19 3.45 -0.48
C LEU A 261 -10.20 3.94 0.57
N ASN A 262 -9.22 3.12 0.95
CA ASN A 262 -8.31 3.40 2.06
C ASN A 262 -7.53 4.72 1.90
N SER A 263 -7.13 5.11 0.69
CA SER A 263 -6.46 6.40 0.44
C SER A 263 -7.37 7.62 0.53
N TYR A 264 -8.69 7.39 0.61
CA TYR A 264 -9.71 8.42 0.73
C TYR A 264 -10.25 8.53 2.15
N LEU A 265 -9.82 7.65 3.08
CA LEU A 265 -10.30 7.66 4.46
C LEU A 265 -9.85 8.93 5.18
N LEU A 266 -10.82 9.67 5.72
CA LEU A 266 -10.57 10.81 6.60
C LEU A 266 -10.46 10.37 8.06
N GLY A 267 -11.33 9.45 8.47
CA GLY A 267 -11.34 8.87 9.81
C GLY A 267 -12.72 8.35 10.23
N PRO A 268 -12.87 7.85 11.47
CA PRO A 268 -14.15 7.36 11.96
C PRO A 268 -15.15 8.50 12.10
N LEU A 269 -16.42 8.18 11.84
CA LEU A 269 -17.54 9.07 12.12
C LEU A 269 -17.64 9.27 13.63
N ALA A 270 -17.51 10.52 14.07
CA ALA A 270 -17.78 10.94 15.43
C ALA A 270 -19.30 10.85 15.68
N LYS A 271 -19.65 10.27 16.83
CA LYS A 271 -21.02 10.14 17.31
C LYS A 271 -21.56 11.47 17.81
#